data_AF-A0A0U5CAZ5-F1
#
_entry.id   AF-A0A0U5CAZ5-F1
#
_cell.length_a   1.000
_cell.length_b   1.000
_cell.length_c   1.000
_cell.angle_alpha   90.00
_cell.angle_beta   90.00
_cell.angle_gamma   90.00
#
_symmetry.space_group_name_H-M   'P 1'
#
loop_
_entity.id
_entity.type
_entity.pdbx_description
1 polymer ?
#
loop_
_entity_poly.entity_id
_entity_poly.type
_entity_poly.pdbx_seq_one_letter_code
_entity_poly.pdbx_strand_id
1 'polypeptide(L)'
;MSRFSGPLILLLLGLAHAYQDEEFQEQDGEDGEDVVDISTIILTVNNGSKELLLEGDMLVPRTRNALKCWQKSCLWRRGADGYVRVPYVVSREFSEQEKRMIERAMRSFHGSTCVRFVPRGNEFDYISVENREGCFSALGRQRGRQVVSIKRRGCLYHGIIQHELLHALGFYHEQTRSDRDGFVRINWGNVEPAMAHNFHKQDTDNLNTPYDYTSVMHYGRTAFSVNGRDTITPIPDAGIQIGQRRGMSAWDIKRINILYGC
;
A
#
# COMPACT_ATOMS: atom_id res chain seq x y z
N MET A 1 27.81 -73.84 16.95
CA MET A 1 28.69 -72.83 16.29
C MET A 1 28.43 -73.02 14.80
N SER A 2 27.77 -72.15 14.04
CA SER A 2 27.92 -70.70 13.86
C SER A 2 26.58 -70.09 13.41
N ARG A 3 26.32 -68.85 13.82
CA ARG A 3 25.16 -68.02 13.45
C ARG A 3 25.52 -67.19 12.21
N PHE A 4 24.62 -67.10 11.22
CA PHE A 4 24.58 -65.97 10.29
C PHE A 4 23.14 -65.46 10.21
N SER A 5 22.97 -64.24 10.72
CA SER A 5 21.72 -63.47 10.68
C SER A 5 21.83 -62.49 9.51
N GLY A 6 21.00 -62.67 8.48
CA GLY A 6 20.81 -61.70 7.39
C GLY A 6 19.55 -60.86 7.66
N PRO A 7 19.55 -59.54 7.39
CA PRO A 7 18.49 -58.64 7.83
C PRO A 7 17.26 -58.69 6.92
N LEU A 8 16.11 -58.63 7.58
CA LEU A 8 14.76 -58.50 7.03
C LEU A 8 14.58 -57.06 6.49
N ILE A 9 14.45 -56.90 5.17
CA ILE A 9 14.10 -55.61 4.55
C ILE A 9 12.60 -55.40 4.75
N LEU A 10 12.22 -54.57 5.73
CA LEU A 10 10.87 -54.03 5.85
C LEU A 10 10.72 -52.84 4.90
N LEU A 11 9.83 -52.96 3.90
CA LEU A 11 9.28 -51.82 3.19
C LEU A 11 8.38 -51.01 4.15
N LEU A 12 8.87 -49.86 4.59
CA LEU A 12 8.04 -48.82 5.22
C LEU A 12 7.47 -47.93 4.11
N LEU A 13 6.21 -48.17 3.75
CA LEU A 13 5.38 -47.22 3.00
C LEU A 13 5.13 -46.00 3.90
N GLY A 14 5.92 -44.95 3.70
CA GLY A 14 5.67 -43.65 4.29
C GLY A 14 4.44 -43.01 3.63
N LEU A 15 3.36 -42.85 4.38
CA LEU A 15 2.22 -42.01 4.01
C LEU A 15 2.66 -40.55 4.01
N ALA A 16 3.10 -40.06 2.85
CA ALA A 16 3.21 -38.63 2.59
C ALA A 16 1.79 -38.04 2.64
N HIS A 17 1.45 -37.37 3.74
CA HIS A 17 0.29 -36.50 3.77
C HIS A 17 0.65 -35.28 2.91
N ALA A 18 0.26 -35.34 1.64
CA ALA A 18 0.18 -34.16 0.80
C ALA A 18 -0.81 -33.20 1.48
N TYR A 19 -0.27 -32.13 2.08
CA TYR A 19 -1.06 -30.96 2.45
C TYR A 19 -1.61 -30.43 1.13
N GLN A 20 -2.90 -30.69 0.87
CA GLN A 20 -3.61 -30.01 -0.19
C GLN A 20 -3.70 -28.55 0.25
N ASP A 21 -2.97 -27.68 -0.45
CA ASP A 21 -3.29 -26.26 -0.50
C ASP A 21 -4.75 -26.18 -0.95
N GLU A 22 -5.65 -25.89 -0.02
CA GLU A 22 -7.00 -25.46 -0.37
C GLU A 22 -6.84 -24.16 -1.16
N GLU A 23 -7.02 -24.29 -2.47
CA GLU A 23 -7.22 -23.22 -3.43
C GLU A 23 -8.44 -22.43 -2.94
N PHE A 24 -8.17 -21.43 -2.10
CA PHE A 24 -9.20 -20.60 -1.51
C PHE A 24 -9.80 -19.79 -2.63
N GLN A 25 -11.01 -20.15 -3.04
CA GLN A 25 -11.78 -19.41 -4.01
C GLN A 25 -11.78 -17.95 -3.59
N GLU A 26 -11.22 -17.11 -4.45
CA GLU A 26 -11.44 -15.67 -4.43
C GLU A 26 -12.94 -15.47 -4.32
N GLN A 27 -13.37 -14.80 -3.25
CA GLN A 27 -14.62 -14.07 -3.34
C GLN A 27 -14.30 -12.81 -4.16
N ASP A 28 -13.98 -13.05 -5.43
CA ASP A 28 -14.11 -12.07 -6.49
C ASP A 28 -15.59 -11.79 -6.59
N GLY A 29 -16.02 -10.73 -5.92
CA GLY A 29 -17.28 -10.08 -6.22
C GLY A 29 -17.20 -9.48 -7.62
N GLU A 30 -17.31 -10.32 -8.65
CA GLU A 30 -17.86 -9.93 -9.94
C GLU A 30 -19.34 -10.26 -9.92
N ASP A 31 -20.13 -9.37 -9.31
CA ASP A 31 -21.55 -9.22 -9.59
C ASP A 31 -21.91 -7.73 -9.49
N GLY A 32 -21.85 -7.04 -10.64
CA GLY A 32 -22.88 -6.09 -11.05
C GLY A 32 -23.29 -4.87 -10.21
N GLU A 33 -22.52 -4.41 -9.23
CA GLU A 33 -22.75 -3.14 -8.53
C GLU A 33 -21.45 -2.31 -8.47
N ASP A 34 -21.59 -1.00 -8.76
CA ASP A 34 -20.53 0.01 -8.82
C ASP A 34 -19.22 -0.37 -8.12
N VAL A 35 -18.17 -0.61 -8.90
CA VAL A 35 -16.80 -0.87 -8.40
C VAL A 35 -16.35 0.38 -7.63
N VAL A 36 -16.64 0.42 -6.33
CA VAL A 36 -16.25 1.54 -5.46
C VAL A 36 -14.74 1.69 -5.53
N ASP A 37 -14.28 2.87 -5.96
CA ASP A 37 -12.86 3.16 -6.14
C ASP A 37 -12.11 3.25 -4.80
N ILE A 38 -10.78 3.19 -4.86
CA ILE A 38 -9.92 3.18 -3.67
C ILE A 38 -10.14 4.41 -2.78
N SER A 39 -10.29 5.59 -3.38
CA SER A 39 -10.48 6.84 -2.65
C SER A 39 -11.82 6.86 -1.97
N THR A 40 -12.89 6.42 -2.64
CA THR A 40 -14.21 6.38 -2.02
C THR A 40 -14.20 5.55 -0.74
N ILE A 41 -13.51 4.40 -0.73
CA ILE A 41 -13.37 3.58 0.50
C ILE A 41 -12.54 4.32 1.55
N ILE A 42 -11.31 4.74 1.22
CA ILE A 42 -10.38 5.36 2.17
C ILE A 42 -10.99 6.63 2.78
N LEU A 43 -11.52 7.53 1.95
CA LEU A 43 -12.09 8.80 2.39
C LEU A 43 -13.36 8.60 3.22
N THR A 44 -14.19 7.61 2.89
CA THR A 44 -15.37 7.27 3.71
C THR A 44 -14.95 6.75 5.09
N VAL A 45 -13.93 5.90 5.13
CA VAL A 45 -13.44 5.30 6.38
C VAL A 45 -12.69 6.32 7.25
N ASN A 46 -12.03 7.28 6.62
CA ASN A 46 -11.32 8.38 7.28
C ASN A 46 -12.25 9.53 7.70
N ASN A 47 -13.49 9.57 7.21
CA ASN A 47 -14.45 10.57 7.60
C ASN A 47 -14.74 10.48 9.11
N GLY A 48 -14.36 11.52 9.85
CA GLY A 48 -14.45 11.54 11.32
C GLY A 48 -13.19 11.09 12.05
N SER A 49 -12.10 10.78 11.34
CA SER A 49 -10.79 10.62 11.97
C SER A 49 -10.39 11.91 12.70
N LYS A 50 -9.71 11.76 13.84
CA LYS A 50 -9.18 12.89 14.62
C LYS A 50 -7.78 13.32 14.16
N GLU A 51 -7.18 12.57 13.25
CA GLU A 51 -5.86 12.89 12.71
C GLU A 51 -5.94 14.00 11.65
N LEU A 52 -4.89 14.81 11.56
CA LEU A 52 -4.73 15.78 10.48
C LEU A 52 -4.07 15.08 9.29
N LEU A 53 -4.88 14.82 8.26
CA LEU A 53 -4.47 14.06 7.08
C LEU A 53 -4.33 14.98 5.86
N LEU A 54 -3.14 14.98 5.25
CA LEU A 54 -2.85 15.55 3.94
C LEU A 54 -3.31 14.56 2.88
N GLU A 55 -3.94 15.05 1.82
CA GLU A 55 -4.46 14.19 0.73
C GLU A 55 -5.32 13.05 1.31
N GLY A 56 -6.12 13.34 2.34
CA GLY A 56 -7.10 12.40 2.90
C GLY A 56 -6.57 11.25 3.77
N ASP A 57 -5.32 10.81 3.63
CA ASP A 57 -4.76 9.62 4.28
C ASP A 57 -3.25 9.67 4.59
N MET A 58 -2.55 10.79 4.33
CA MET A 58 -1.17 10.96 4.75
C MET A 58 -1.06 11.79 6.03
N LEU A 59 -0.40 11.27 7.07
CA LEU A 59 -0.14 12.01 8.30
C LEU A 59 0.72 13.26 8.03
N VAL A 60 0.21 14.44 8.38
CA VAL A 60 1.00 15.68 8.34
C VAL A 60 2.12 15.60 9.40
N PRO A 61 3.41 15.76 9.03
CA PRO A 61 4.50 15.72 10.00
C PRO A 61 4.35 16.83 11.05
N ARG A 62 4.18 16.46 12.32
CA ARG A 62 3.99 17.42 13.43
C ARG A 62 5.25 18.20 13.81
N THR A 63 6.42 17.80 13.32
CA THR A 63 7.74 18.32 13.75
C THR A 63 8.60 18.87 12.63
N ARG A 64 8.13 18.85 11.37
CA ARG A 64 8.91 19.30 10.20
C ARG A 64 8.11 20.33 9.42
N ASN A 65 8.62 21.56 9.36
CA ASN A 65 8.04 22.68 8.62
C ASN A 65 8.30 22.62 7.10
N ALA A 66 9.21 21.75 6.64
CA ALA A 66 9.47 21.51 5.22
C ALA A 66 9.79 20.03 4.96
N LEU A 67 8.94 19.35 4.20
CA LEU A 67 9.18 18.01 3.65
C LEU A 67 9.97 18.17 2.34
N LYS A 68 11.30 18.20 2.45
CA LYS A 68 12.17 17.79 1.34
C LYS A 68 13.00 16.63 1.86
N CYS A 69 12.98 15.50 1.16
CA CYS A 69 13.76 14.31 1.54
C CYS A 69 15.25 14.57 1.32
N TRP A 70 15.85 15.38 2.18
CA TRP A 70 17.24 15.77 2.04
C TRP A 70 18.13 14.54 2.25
N GLN A 71 19.00 14.26 1.28
CA GLN A 71 19.96 13.14 1.30
C GLN A 71 19.34 11.74 1.55
N LYS A 72 18.16 11.44 1.01
CA LYS A 72 17.47 10.12 1.18
C LYS A 72 17.19 9.74 2.64
N SER A 73 17.30 10.68 3.59
CA SER A 73 17.11 10.43 5.01
C SER A 73 15.67 10.01 5.36
N CYS A 74 14.71 10.35 4.52
CA CYS A 74 13.31 9.93 4.64
C CYS A 74 13.03 8.52 4.09
N LEU A 75 14.00 7.86 3.44
CA LEU A 75 13.81 6.54 2.86
C LEU A 75 14.23 5.44 3.86
N TRP A 76 13.67 4.25 3.67
CA TRP A 76 14.16 3.05 4.33
C TRP A 76 15.57 2.70 3.85
N ARG A 77 16.41 2.21 4.75
CA ARG A 77 17.82 1.97 4.44
C ARG A 77 17.97 0.70 3.62
N ARG A 78 18.73 0.79 2.53
CA ARG A 78 19.19 -0.38 1.79
C ARG A 78 20.39 -1.01 2.49
N GLY A 79 20.33 -2.31 2.71
CA GLY A 79 21.42 -3.11 3.24
C GLY A 79 22.51 -3.37 2.20
N ALA A 80 23.68 -3.82 2.67
CA ALA A 80 24.80 -4.18 1.81
C ALA A 80 24.49 -5.39 0.90
N ASP A 81 23.52 -6.22 1.27
CA ASP A 81 23.00 -7.34 0.49
C ASP A 81 21.97 -6.93 -0.58
N GLY A 82 21.77 -5.62 -0.77
CA GLY A 82 20.89 -5.07 -1.79
C GLY A 82 19.42 -4.98 -1.37
N TYR A 83 19.02 -5.52 -0.22
CA TYR A 83 17.63 -5.51 0.25
C TYR A 83 17.32 -4.29 1.14
N VAL A 84 16.09 -3.79 1.05
CA VAL A 84 15.55 -2.76 1.93
C VAL A 84 14.65 -3.42 2.96
N ARG A 85 15.12 -3.52 4.20
CA ARG A 85 14.35 -4.14 5.28
C ARG A 85 13.48 -3.09 5.96
N VAL A 86 12.18 -3.36 6.04
CA VAL A 86 11.19 -2.53 6.71
C VAL A 86 10.64 -3.32 7.90
N PRO A 87 11.17 -3.10 9.12
CA PRO A 87 10.69 -3.79 10.31
C PRO A 87 9.25 -3.43 10.62
N TYR A 88 8.42 -4.40 10.98
CA TYR A 88 7.03 -4.17 11.34
C TYR A 88 6.57 -4.97 12.57
N VAL A 89 5.54 -4.45 13.22
CA VAL A 89 4.70 -5.18 14.17
C VAL A 89 3.23 -5.02 13.76
N VAL A 90 2.40 -6.03 14.06
CA VAL A 90 0.96 -5.96 13.84
C VAL A 90 0.26 -6.01 15.19
N SER A 91 -0.68 -5.10 15.43
CA SER A 91 -1.43 -5.02 16.68
C SER A 91 -2.11 -6.35 17.02
N ARG A 92 -2.19 -6.65 18.31
CA ARG A 92 -2.92 -7.83 18.82
C ARG A 92 -4.43 -7.73 18.67
N GLU A 93 -4.95 -6.54 18.33
CA GLU A 93 -6.37 -6.33 18.03
C GLU A 93 -6.83 -6.99 16.73
N PHE A 94 -5.91 -7.27 15.82
CA PHE A 94 -6.21 -8.01 14.60
C PHE A 94 -6.32 -9.51 14.87
N SER A 95 -7.32 -10.14 14.28
CA SER A 95 -7.45 -11.61 14.29
C SER A 95 -6.34 -12.25 13.45
N GLU A 96 -6.10 -13.55 13.63
CA GLU A 96 -5.11 -14.28 12.84
C GLU A 96 -5.41 -14.25 11.33
N GLN A 97 -6.69 -14.21 10.94
CA GLN A 97 -7.08 -14.07 9.54
C GLN A 97 -6.71 -12.68 8.99
N GLU A 98 -7.00 -11.63 9.76
CA GLU A 98 -6.69 -10.24 9.38
C GLU A 98 -5.17 -10.02 9.30
N LYS A 99 -4.40 -10.60 10.23
CA LYS A 99 -2.93 -10.62 10.17
C LYS A 99 -2.43 -11.29 8.90
N ARG A 100 -2.99 -12.45 8.52
CA ARG A 100 -2.62 -13.14 7.27
C ARG A 100 -2.89 -12.28 6.03
N MET A 101 -3.95 -11.46 6.02
CA MET A 101 -4.24 -10.54 4.93
C MET A 101 -3.19 -9.41 4.84
N ILE A 102 -2.85 -8.80 5.98
CA ILE A 102 -1.80 -7.76 6.08
C ILE A 102 -0.45 -8.33 5.62
N GLU A 103 -0.07 -9.50 6.12
CA GLU A 103 1.20 -10.12 5.75
C GLU A 103 1.23 -10.58 4.30
N ARG A 104 0.10 -10.99 3.71
CA ARG A 104 -0.01 -11.30 2.28
C ARG A 104 0.25 -10.05 1.42
N ALA A 105 -0.31 -8.91 1.81
CA ALA A 105 -0.03 -7.63 1.15
C ALA A 105 1.44 -7.20 1.31
N MET A 106 2.06 -7.45 2.47
CA MET A 106 3.49 -7.21 2.66
C MET A 106 4.37 -8.13 1.80
N ARG A 107 4.00 -9.42 1.68
CA ARG A 107 4.74 -10.40 0.88
C ARG A 107 4.68 -10.15 -0.63
N SER A 108 3.64 -9.49 -1.13
CA SER A 108 3.53 -9.22 -2.58
C SER A 108 4.66 -8.33 -3.11
N PHE A 109 5.28 -7.50 -2.26
CA PHE A 109 6.46 -6.71 -2.61
C PHE A 109 7.71 -7.56 -2.83
N HIS A 110 7.78 -8.77 -2.24
CA HIS A 110 9.04 -9.52 -2.15
C HIS A 110 9.46 -10.12 -3.50
N GLY A 111 8.50 -10.48 -4.35
CA GLY A 111 8.77 -11.12 -5.65
C GLY A 111 9.19 -10.15 -6.76
N SER A 112 8.84 -8.88 -6.64
CA SER A 112 9.00 -7.88 -7.71
C SER A 112 9.87 -6.68 -7.32
N THR A 113 10.29 -6.60 -6.06
CA THR A 113 11.16 -5.54 -5.53
C THR A 113 12.21 -6.07 -4.58
N CYS A 114 13.18 -5.22 -4.20
CA CYS A 114 14.13 -5.48 -3.12
C CYS A 114 13.61 -5.10 -1.72
N VAL A 115 12.36 -4.65 -1.58
CA VAL A 115 11.75 -4.35 -0.28
C VAL A 115 11.35 -5.63 0.44
N ARG A 116 11.70 -5.72 1.72
CA ARG A 116 11.40 -6.84 2.61
C ARG A 116 10.79 -6.31 3.90
N PHE A 117 9.47 -6.43 4.02
CA PHE A 117 8.80 -6.30 5.30
C PHE A 117 9.18 -7.48 6.18
N VAL A 118 9.76 -7.20 7.35
CA VAL A 118 10.29 -8.22 8.28
C VAL A 118 9.71 -8.01 9.68
N PRO A 119 9.37 -9.08 10.42
CA PRO A 119 9.00 -8.93 11.82
C PRO A 119 10.10 -8.19 12.59
N ARG A 120 9.71 -7.16 13.32
CA ARG A 120 10.64 -6.34 14.09
C ARG A 120 11.27 -7.18 15.22
N GLY A 121 12.59 -7.09 15.34
CA GLY A 121 13.33 -7.45 16.55
C GLY A 121 13.49 -6.23 17.44
N ASN A 122 14.65 -5.58 17.36
CA ASN A 122 15.02 -4.43 18.19
C ASN A 122 15.28 -3.15 17.38
N GLU A 123 14.90 -3.13 16.10
CA GLU A 123 15.11 -1.98 15.24
C GLU A 123 14.40 -0.74 15.79
N PHE A 124 15.10 0.39 15.75
CA PHE A 124 14.61 1.64 16.30
C PHE A 124 13.50 2.25 15.42
N ASP A 125 13.71 2.28 14.11
CA ASP A 125 12.71 2.73 13.13
C ASP A 125 11.89 1.52 12.65
N TYR A 126 10.56 1.58 12.76
CA TYR A 126 9.69 0.46 12.38
C TYR A 126 8.23 0.91 12.15
N ILE A 127 7.50 0.12 11.37
CA ILE A 127 6.06 0.27 11.16
C ILE A 127 5.28 -0.46 12.27
N SER A 128 4.30 0.21 12.85
CA SER A 128 3.30 -0.37 13.74
C SER A 128 1.96 -0.37 13.01
N VAL A 129 1.51 -1.55 12.57
CA VAL A 129 0.21 -1.71 11.93
C VAL A 129 -0.86 -1.76 13.03
N GLU A 130 -1.75 -0.78 13.05
CA GLU A 130 -2.71 -0.55 14.12
C GLU A 130 -4.14 -0.39 13.58
N ASN A 131 -5.13 -0.79 14.37
CA ASN A 131 -6.53 -0.57 14.08
C ASN A 131 -6.97 0.78 14.66
N ARG A 132 -6.70 1.88 13.96
CA ARG A 132 -7.16 3.22 14.35
C ARG A 132 -8.36 3.65 13.49
N GLU A 133 -8.85 4.87 13.74
CA GLU A 133 -9.90 5.49 12.94
C GLU A 133 -9.36 5.94 11.59
N GLY A 134 -9.33 5.02 10.63
CA GLY A 134 -8.98 5.31 9.24
C GLY A 134 -8.03 4.31 8.58
N CYS A 135 -7.83 4.48 7.27
CA CYS A 135 -6.70 3.99 6.50
C CYS A 135 -5.74 5.18 6.31
N PHE A 136 -4.55 5.12 6.90
CA PHE A 136 -3.58 6.21 6.74
C PHE A 136 -2.16 5.78 7.10
N SER A 137 -1.19 6.53 6.59
CA SER A 137 0.22 6.28 6.80
C SER A 137 1.03 7.58 6.85
N ALA A 138 2.24 7.51 7.39
CA ALA A 138 3.19 8.59 7.25
C ALA A 138 3.96 8.43 5.92
N LEU A 139 4.34 9.54 5.29
CA LEU A 139 5.10 9.50 4.06
C LEU A 139 6.60 9.19 4.32
N GLY A 140 7.05 8.03 3.87
CA GLY A 140 8.41 7.55 4.02
C GLY A 140 8.74 7.09 5.45
N ARG A 141 10.01 6.76 5.66
CA ARG A 141 10.56 6.37 6.96
C ARG A 141 10.59 7.56 7.92
N GLN A 142 9.90 7.40 9.03
CA GLN A 142 9.96 8.30 10.18
C GLN A 142 11.01 7.80 11.19
N ARG A 143 11.33 8.64 12.17
CA ARG A 143 12.23 8.29 13.26
C ARG A 143 11.43 7.59 14.36
N GLY A 144 11.80 6.37 14.74
CA GLY A 144 11.13 5.58 15.76
C GLY A 144 9.91 4.78 15.24
N ARG A 145 8.92 4.59 16.11
CA ARG A 145 7.64 3.96 15.74
C ARG A 145 6.84 4.87 14.82
N GLN A 146 6.49 4.39 13.62
CA GLN A 146 5.50 5.03 12.74
C GLN A 146 4.26 4.17 12.58
N VAL A 147 3.09 4.78 12.55
CA VAL A 147 1.82 4.07 12.41
C VAL A 147 1.49 3.88 10.94
N VAL A 148 1.03 2.69 10.61
CA VAL A 148 0.16 2.45 9.44
C VAL A 148 -1.18 2.02 10.00
N SER A 149 -2.21 2.85 9.83
CA SER A 149 -3.55 2.55 10.30
C SER A 149 -4.28 1.73 9.26
N ILE A 150 -4.76 0.56 9.66
CA ILE A 150 -5.63 -0.29 8.87
C ILE A 150 -6.86 -0.58 9.72
N LYS A 151 -7.90 0.27 9.59
CA LYS A 151 -9.17 0.02 10.30
C LYS A 151 -9.74 -1.32 9.88
N ARG A 152 -10.03 -2.19 10.85
CA ARG A 152 -10.53 -3.55 10.62
C ARG A 152 -11.79 -3.57 9.74
N ARG A 153 -12.66 -2.58 9.91
CA ARG A 153 -13.80 -2.35 9.02
C ARG A 153 -13.44 -1.27 8.01
N GLY A 154 -13.23 -1.67 6.76
CA GLY A 154 -13.06 -0.77 5.61
C GLY A 154 -11.67 -0.72 5.01
N CYS A 155 -10.59 -1.04 5.75
CA CYS A 155 -9.22 -0.96 5.21
C CYS A 155 -8.56 -2.31 4.91
N LEU A 156 -9.17 -3.43 5.33
CA LEU A 156 -8.62 -4.77 5.14
C LEU A 156 -8.83 -5.30 3.71
N TYR A 157 -8.34 -4.55 2.73
CA TYR A 157 -8.33 -4.92 1.31
C TYR A 157 -6.89 -4.93 0.81
N HIS A 158 -6.56 -5.87 -0.07
CA HIS A 158 -5.17 -6.06 -0.53
C HIS A 158 -4.56 -4.77 -1.11
N GLY A 159 -5.25 -4.10 -2.02
CA GLY A 159 -4.78 -2.84 -2.61
C GLY A 159 -4.71 -1.68 -1.61
N ILE A 160 -5.63 -1.57 -0.66
CA ILE A 160 -5.57 -0.52 0.38
C ILE A 160 -4.37 -0.73 1.30
N ILE A 161 -4.11 -1.96 1.73
CA ILE A 161 -2.92 -2.24 2.56
C ILE A 161 -1.64 -1.92 1.77
N GLN A 162 -1.58 -2.27 0.47
CA GLN A 162 -0.44 -1.89 -0.38
C GLN A 162 -0.29 -0.37 -0.54
N HIS A 163 -1.40 0.35 -0.71
CA HIS A 163 -1.44 1.81 -0.81
C HIS A 163 -0.82 2.47 0.43
N GLU A 164 -1.24 2.07 1.63
CA GLU A 164 -0.69 2.62 2.88
C GLU A 164 0.78 2.27 3.10
N LEU A 165 1.20 1.08 2.63
CA LEU A 165 2.61 0.67 2.65
C LEU A 165 3.44 1.45 1.63
N LEU A 166 2.89 1.82 0.46
CA LEU A 166 3.55 2.71 -0.51
C LEU A 166 3.76 4.11 0.06
N HIS A 167 2.78 4.66 0.77
CA HIS A 167 3.00 5.89 1.54
C HIS A 167 4.16 5.72 2.53
N ALA A 168 4.19 4.63 3.31
CA ALA A 168 5.28 4.37 4.25
C ALA A 168 6.65 4.20 3.56
N LEU A 169 6.67 3.83 2.28
CA LEU A 169 7.87 3.74 1.43
C LEU A 169 8.26 5.09 0.79
N GLY A 170 7.39 6.10 0.84
CA GLY A 170 7.68 7.46 0.38
C GLY A 170 6.97 7.88 -0.92
N PHE A 171 5.89 7.20 -1.32
CA PHE A 171 5.14 7.56 -2.52
C PHE A 171 3.94 8.46 -2.18
N TYR A 172 3.84 9.58 -2.90
CA TYR A 172 2.65 10.44 -2.95
C TYR A 172 1.58 9.82 -3.85
N HIS A 173 0.40 10.44 -3.87
CA HIS A 173 -0.63 10.10 -4.84
C HIS A 173 -0.25 10.47 -6.28
N GLU A 174 -0.80 9.73 -7.24
CA GLU A 174 -0.51 9.93 -8.65
C GLU A 174 -1.07 11.27 -9.17
N GLN A 175 -2.29 11.66 -8.77
CA GLN A 175 -2.93 12.90 -9.22
C GLN A 175 -2.30 14.18 -8.68
N THR A 176 -1.36 14.07 -7.74
CA THR A 176 -0.62 15.20 -7.19
C THR A 176 0.78 15.34 -7.78
N ARG A 177 1.16 14.51 -8.76
CA ARG A 177 2.41 14.69 -9.52
C ARG A 177 2.55 16.09 -10.12
N SER A 178 3.79 16.55 -10.21
CA SER A 178 4.16 17.85 -10.79
C SER A 178 3.70 18.04 -12.24
N ASP A 179 3.62 16.94 -13.01
CA ASP A 179 3.25 16.88 -14.43
C ASP A 179 1.79 16.48 -14.70
N ARG A 180 0.97 16.28 -13.64
CA ARG A 180 -0.39 15.71 -13.74
C ARG A 180 -1.33 16.47 -14.69
N ASP A 181 -1.15 17.78 -14.88
CA ASP A 181 -2.02 18.61 -15.74
C ASP A 181 -1.92 18.22 -17.23
N GLY A 182 -0.92 17.42 -17.62
CA GLY A 182 -0.84 16.81 -18.95
C GLY A 182 -1.71 15.55 -19.13
N PHE A 183 -2.30 15.04 -18.05
CA PHE A 183 -2.95 13.73 -17.99
C PHE A 183 -4.34 13.78 -17.35
N VAL A 184 -4.57 14.68 -16.38
CA VAL A 184 -5.88 14.86 -15.77
C VAL A 184 -6.24 16.33 -15.67
N ARG A 185 -7.53 16.61 -15.82
CA ARG A 185 -8.13 17.89 -15.43
C ARG A 185 -8.78 17.75 -14.07
N ILE A 186 -8.47 18.68 -13.17
CA ILE A 186 -9.21 18.83 -11.91
C ILE A 186 -10.41 19.75 -12.14
N ASN A 187 -11.61 19.23 -11.88
CA ASN A 187 -12.85 19.98 -11.98
C ASN A 187 -13.13 20.68 -10.65
N TRP A 188 -12.41 21.76 -10.38
CA TRP A 188 -12.45 22.48 -9.09
C TRP A 188 -13.86 22.85 -8.61
N GLY A 189 -14.80 23.13 -9.53
CA GLY A 189 -16.20 23.43 -9.19
C GLY A 189 -16.99 22.24 -8.62
N ASN A 190 -16.49 21.01 -8.74
CA ASN A 190 -17.07 19.82 -8.13
C ASN A 190 -16.36 19.39 -6.84
N VAL A 191 -15.21 20.00 -6.52
CA VAL A 191 -14.43 19.66 -5.32
C VAL A 191 -15.03 20.38 -4.11
N GLU A 192 -15.21 19.66 -3.00
CA GLU A 192 -15.55 20.25 -1.71
C GLU A 192 -14.51 21.35 -1.36
N PRO A 193 -14.91 22.63 -1.21
CA PRO A 193 -13.97 23.74 -1.04
C PRO A 193 -12.96 23.55 0.10
N ALA A 194 -13.37 22.95 1.23
CA ALA A 194 -12.48 22.67 2.35
C ALA A 194 -11.39 21.62 2.01
N MET A 195 -11.62 20.80 0.99
CA MET A 195 -10.77 19.68 0.57
C MET A 195 -9.93 19.98 -0.69
N ALA A 196 -10.03 21.18 -1.27
CA ALA A 196 -9.29 21.55 -2.48
C ALA A 196 -7.77 21.35 -2.37
N HIS A 197 -7.22 21.52 -1.16
CA HIS A 197 -5.80 21.33 -0.89
C HIS A 197 -5.29 19.90 -1.18
N ASN A 198 -6.17 18.89 -1.15
CA ASN A 198 -5.84 17.49 -1.47
C ASN A 198 -5.57 17.24 -2.97
N PHE A 199 -5.85 18.23 -3.84
CA PHE A 199 -5.59 18.15 -5.28
C PHE A 199 -4.44 19.06 -5.72
N HIS A 200 -3.79 19.76 -4.79
CA HIS A 200 -2.63 20.59 -5.11
C HIS A 200 -1.46 19.70 -5.54
N LYS A 201 -0.74 20.15 -6.57
CA LYS A 201 0.44 19.43 -7.04
C LYS A 201 1.54 19.51 -5.98
N GLN A 202 2.24 18.40 -5.80
CA GLN A 202 3.46 18.29 -5.02
C GLN A 202 4.68 18.48 -5.94
N ASP A 203 5.80 18.93 -5.35
CA ASP A 203 7.11 18.94 -6.02
C ASP A 203 7.68 17.51 -6.02
N THR A 204 7.14 16.66 -6.92
CA THR A 204 7.46 15.24 -6.98
C THR A 204 8.72 14.96 -7.80
N ASP A 205 9.57 14.06 -7.28
CA ASP A 205 10.54 13.35 -8.11
C ASP A 205 9.80 12.22 -8.84
N ASN A 206 9.49 12.44 -10.11
CA ASN A 206 8.74 11.49 -10.94
C ASN A 206 9.56 10.25 -11.33
N LEU A 207 10.84 10.16 -10.91
CA LEU A 207 11.74 9.04 -11.16
C LEU A 207 11.89 8.69 -12.65
N ASN A 208 11.70 9.68 -13.52
CA ASN A 208 11.66 9.52 -14.98
C ASN A 208 10.66 8.43 -15.45
N THR A 209 9.53 8.32 -14.76
CA THR A 209 8.45 7.38 -15.11
C THR A 209 7.23 8.12 -15.68
N PRO A 210 6.48 7.51 -16.61
CA PRO A 210 5.26 8.10 -17.13
C PRO A 210 4.20 8.22 -16.03
N TYR A 211 3.19 9.06 -16.28
CA TYR A 211 1.97 9.09 -15.49
C TYR A 211 1.18 7.78 -15.68
N ASP A 212 0.64 7.24 -14.60
CA ASP A 212 -0.03 5.94 -14.58
C ASP A 212 -1.44 6.03 -13.98
N TYR A 213 -2.45 6.09 -14.85
CA TYR A 213 -3.87 6.03 -14.46
C TYR A 213 -4.24 4.77 -13.67
N THR A 214 -3.48 3.68 -13.83
CA THR A 214 -3.74 2.39 -13.18
C THR A 214 -3.01 2.23 -11.85
N SER A 215 -2.23 3.23 -11.42
CA SER A 215 -1.55 3.21 -10.13
C SER A 215 -2.54 3.02 -8.99
N VAL A 216 -2.17 2.18 -8.02
CA VAL A 216 -2.95 2.03 -6.77
C VAL A 216 -2.93 3.32 -5.93
N MET A 217 -2.02 4.25 -6.25
CA MET A 217 -1.90 5.57 -5.63
C MET A 217 -2.72 6.64 -6.36
N HIS A 218 -3.48 6.30 -7.41
CA HIS A 218 -4.31 7.27 -8.11
C HIS A 218 -5.70 7.36 -7.48
N TYR A 219 -6.18 8.58 -7.24
CA TYR A 219 -7.55 8.76 -6.79
C TYR A 219 -8.62 8.31 -7.79
N GLY A 220 -9.79 7.94 -7.28
CA GLY A 220 -10.99 7.79 -8.09
C GLY A 220 -11.54 9.12 -8.61
N ARG A 221 -12.47 9.04 -9.57
CA ARG A 221 -13.04 10.20 -10.27
C ARG A 221 -13.82 11.15 -9.36
N THR A 222 -14.45 10.63 -8.32
CA THR A 222 -15.39 11.36 -7.44
C THR A 222 -14.79 11.69 -6.08
N ALA A 223 -13.47 11.50 -5.90
CA ALA A 223 -12.78 11.81 -4.65
C ALA A 223 -13.12 13.25 -4.20
N PHE A 224 -13.53 13.42 -2.94
CA PHE A 224 -13.92 14.71 -2.35
C PHE A 224 -14.98 15.52 -3.15
N SER A 225 -15.85 14.84 -3.91
CA SER A 225 -16.91 15.51 -4.65
C SER A 225 -17.99 16.08 -3.73
N VAL A 226 -18.39 17.33 -3.95
CA VAL A 226 -19.50 17.97 -3.22
C VAL A 226 -20.88 17.61 -3.81
N ASN A 227 -20.92 17.10 -5.04
CA ASN A 227 -22.14 16.91 -5.81
C ASN A 227 -22.22 15.55 -6.53
N GLY A 228 -21.33 14.62 -6.19
CA GLY A 228 -21.23 13.29 -6.80
C GLY A 228 -20.68 13.28 -8.23
N ARG A 229 -20.34 14.44 -8.81
CA ARG A 229 -19.71 14.52 -10.14
C ARG A 229 -18.20 14.41 -10.04
N ASP A 230 -17.58 14.06 -11.16
CA ASP A 230 -16.13 13.96 -11.30
C ASP A 230 -15.40 15.21 -10.78
N THR A 231 -14.50 15.00 -9.82
CA THR A 231 -13.46 15.96 -9.44
C THR A 231 -12.20 15.78 -10.28
N ILE A 232 -11.96 14.58 -10.82
CA ILE A 232 -10.84 14.26 -11.71
C ILE A 232 -11.39 13.69 -13.03
N THR A 233 -10.98 14.29 -14.15
CA THR A 233 -11.28 13.77 -15.49
C THR A 233 -9.97 13.49 -16.24
N PRO A 234 -9.69 12.23 -16.63
CA PRO A 234 -8.57 11.91 -17.50
C PRO A 234 -8.64 12.62 -18.86
N ILE A 235 -7.48 12.93 -19.44
CA ILE A 235 -7.33 13.56 -20.75
C ILE A 235 -6.22 12.84 -21.56
N PRO A 236 -6.31 12.84 -22.91
CA PRO A 236 -7.38 13.39 -23.72
C PRO A 236 -8.68 12.56 -23.71
N ASP A 237 -8.62 11.32 -23.22
CA ASP A 237 -9.76 10.40 -23.18
C ASP A 237 -10.35 10.30 -21.75
N ALA A 238 -11.56 10.82 -21.58
CA ALA A 238 -12.30 10.78 -20.31
C ALA A 238 -12.84 9.38 -19.95
N GLY A 239 -12.76 8.40 -20.85
CA GLY A 239 -13.16 7.02 -20.62
C GLY A 239 -12.13 6.18 -19.86
N ILE A 240 -10.90 6.68 -19.72
CA ILE A 240 -9.83 6.00 -18.98
C ILE A 240 -10.25 5.82 -17.51
N GLN A 241 -10.05 4.60 -17.00
CA GLN A 241 -10.38 4.26 -15.61
C GLN A 241 -9.24 4.69 -14.67
N ILE A 242 -9.62 5.23 -13.51
CA ILE A 242 -8.72 5.64 -12.42
C ILE A 242 -9.31 5.23 -11.07
N GLY A 243 -8.48 5.09 -10.04
CA GLY A 243 -8.93 4.71 -8.69
C GLY A 243 -9.06 3.20 -8.47
N GLN A 244 -8.38 2.38 -9.27
CA GLN A 244 -8.36 0.93 -9.06
C GLN A 244 -7.73 0.57 -7.70
N ARG A 245 -8.17 -0.55 -7.13
CA ARG A 245 -7.79 -1.03 -5.79
C ARG A 245 -7.40 -2.52 -5.75
N ARG A 246 -7.16 -3.12 -6.91
CA ARG A 246 -6.80 -4.55 -7.01
C ARG A 246 -5.40 -4.78 -6.44
N GLY A 247 -4.46 -3.90 -6.79
CA GLY A 247 -3.11 -3.90 -6.24
C GLY A 247 -2.19 -2.98 -7.02
N MET A 248 -0.90 -3.00 -6.67
CA MET A 248 0.15 -2.22 -7.34
C MET A 248 0.18 -2.46 -8.84
N SER A 249 0.30 -1.37 -9.60
CA SER A 249 0.56 -1.44 -11.04
C SER A 249 2.01 -1.84 -11.33
N ALA A 250 2.31 -2.10 -12.61
CA ALA A 250 3.68 -2.31 -13.05
C ALA A 250 4.57 -1.08 -12.81
N TRP A 251 4.02 0.13 -12.92
CA TRP A 251 4.75 1.37 -12.68
C TRP A 251 4.97 1.65 -11.21
N ASP A 252 4.01 1.31 -10.33
CA ASP A 252 4.21 1.36 -8.88
C ASP A 252 5.44 0.52 -8.48
N ILE A 253 5.49 -0.74 -8.94
CA ILE A 253 6.61 -1.66 -8.71
C ILE A 253 7.92 -1.09 -9.29
N LYS A 254 7.88 -0.58 -10.53
CA LYS A 254 9.07 -0.01 -11.18
C LYS A 254 9.63 1.18 -10.42
N ARG A 255 8.75 2.05 -9.90
CA ARG A 255 9.13 3.23 -9.12
C ARG A 255 9.75 2.85 -7.77
N ILE A 256 9.24 1.82 -7.09
CA ILE A 256 9.91 1.26 -5.89
C ILE A 256 11.34 0.85 -6.24
N ASN A 257 11.51 0.10 -7.34
CA ASN A 257 12.81 -0.39 -7.76
C ASN A 257 13.79 0.74 -8.09
N ILE A 258 13.35 1.78 -8.81
CA ILE A 258 14.18 2.95 -9.10
C ILE A 258 14.54 3.71 -7.81
N LEU A 259 13.55 3.98 -6.95
CA LEU A 259 13.75 4.77 -5.73
C LEU A 259 14.76 4.12 -4.78
N TYR A 260 14.63 2.81 -4.59
CA TYR A 260 15.46 2.02 -3.69
C TYR A 260 16.69 1.39 -4.35
N GLY A 261 16.86 1.57 -5.67
CA GLY A 261 17.98 1.06 -6.44
C GLY A 261 18.02 -0.46 -6.53
N CYS A 262 16.87 -1.12 -6.45
CA CYS A 262 16.75 -2.52 -6.84
C CYS A 262 17.18 -2.63 -8.33
#